data_AF-A0A3B6TQC2-F1
#
_entry.id   AF-A0A3B6TQC2-F1
#
_cell.length_a   1.000
_cell.length_b   1.000
_cell.length_c   1.000
_cell.angle_alpha   90.00
_cell.angle_beta   90.00
_cell.angle_gamma   90.00
#
_symmetry.space_group_name_H-M   'P 1'
#
loop_
_entity.id
_entity.type
_entity.pdbx_description
1 polymer ?
#
loop_
_entity_poly.entity_id
_entity_poly.type
_entity_poly.pdbx_seq_one_letter_code
_entity_poly.pdbx_strand_id
1 'polypeptide(L)'
;MESAVFKALVQFIYTDTVPEFRQQEWDGEAIYTDSAPKLEQQEEADTKAGTVMTQHLLAAADRYGLDRLKLICALKLSGGINVDTAATTLTLAEQHNCPELKARCVQFIIKTSATLDAVLATEGYKHLEASCPLVVIDLLRSARGSKN
;
A
#
# COMPACT_ATOMS: atom_id res chain seq x y z
N MET A 1 1.60 -17.33 -0.27
CA MET A 1 0.40 -16.56 -0.66
C MET A 1 -0.66 -16.85 0.38
N GLU A 2 -1.15 -15.84 1.08
CA GLU A 2 -2.12 -16.02 2.18
C GLU A 2 -3.50 -16.42 1.65
N SER A 3 -4.25 -17.17 2.45
CA SER A 3 -5.58 -17.67 2.09
C SER A 3 -6.57 -16.52 1.82
N ALA A 4 -6.50 -15.46 2.63
CA ALA A 4 -7.33 -14.27 2.46
C ALA A 4 -7.07 -13.57 1.11
N VAL A 5 -5.80 -13.46 0.69
CA VAL A 5 -5.40 -12.81 -0.56
C VAL A 5 -5.89 -13.61 -1.76
N PHE A 6 -5.77 -14.93 -1.68
CA PHE A 6 -6.29 -15.83 -2.72
C PHE A 6 -7.81 -15.74 -2.83
N LYS A 7 -8.53 -15.74 -1.70
CA LYS A 7 -9.99 -15.56 -1.68
C LYS A 7 -10.40 -14.25 -2.33
N ALA A 8 -9.75 -13.14 -1.98
CA ALA A 8 -10.01 -11.83 -2.56
C ALA A 8 -9.79 -11.78 -4.08
N LEU A 9 -8.78 -12.48 -4.60
CA LEU A 9 -8.55 -12.57 -6.05
C LEU A 9 -9.64 -13.35 -6.75
N VAL A 10 -10.01 -14.53 -6.25
CA VAL A 10 -11.07 -15.34 -6.86
C VAL A 10 -12.38 -14.56 -6.82
N GLN A 11 -12.71 -13.92 -5.70
CA GLN A 11 -13.89 -13.06 -5.62
C GLN A 11 -13.84 -11.94 -6.65
N PHE A 12 -12.71 -11.24 -6.78
CA PHE A 12 -12.57 -10.16 -7.77
C PHE A 12 -12.72 -10.68 -9.20
N ILE A 13 -12.11 -11.82 -9.55
CA ILE A 13 -12.21 -12.41 -10.90
C ILE A 13 -13.66 -12.75 -11.26
N TYR A 14 -14.45 -13.23 -10.30
CA TYR A 14 -15.83 -13.68 -10.56
C TYR A 14 -16.89 -12.58 -10.40
N THR A 15 -16.63 -11.55 -9.59
CA THR A 15 -17.63 -10.54 -9.23
C THR A 15 -17.24 -9.12 -9.61
N ASP A 16 -15.98 -8.91 -10.03
CA ASP A 16 -15.39 -7.58 -10.28
C ASP A 16 -15.44 -6.64 -9.07
N THR A 17 -15.76 -7.18 -7.89
CA THR A 17 -15.80 -6.48 -6.59
C THR A 17 -14.54 -6.80 -5.79
N VAL A 18 -13.90 -5.77 -5.26
CA VAL A 18 -12.81 -5.94 -4.29
C VAL A 18 -13.48 -6.02 -2.92
N PRO A 19 -13.36 -7.13 -2.17
CA PRO A 19 -13.91 -7.19 -0.82
C PRO A 19 -13.38 -6.00 -0.02
N GLU A 20 -14.27 -5.35 0.74
CA GLU A 20 -13.81 -4.34 1.69
C GLU A 20 -12.80 -5.03 2.62
N PHE A 21 -11.55 -4.57 2.63
CA PHE A 21 -10.43 -5.14 3.39
C PHE A 21 -10.62 -5.11 4.92
N ARG A 22 -11.82 -4.78 5.39
CA ARG A 22 -12.23 -4.96 6.78
C ARG A 22 -12.34 -6.47 7.01
N GLN A 23 -11.84 -6.95 8.13
CA GLN A 23 -12.08 -8.33 8.56
C GLN A 23 -13.60 -8.56 8.68
N GLN A 24 -14.22 -8.99 7.58
CA GLN A 24 -15.53 -9.60 7.58
C GLN A 24 -15.47 -10.75 6.60
N GLU A 25 -15.08 -11.91 7.14
CA GLU A 25 -15.86 -13.12 6.89
C GLU A 25 -15.55 -14.16 7.97
N TRP A 26 -16.43 -14.23 8.95
CA TRP A 26 -17.20 -15.46 9.15
C TRP A 26 -18.58 -15.15 9.72
N ASP A 27 -19.62 -15.43 8.94
CA ASP A 27 -21.00 -15.63 9.38
C ASP A 27 -21.13 -16.99 10.06
N GLY A 28 -21.63 -17.04 11.30
CA GLY A 28 -22.06 -18.29 11.95
C GLY A 28 -21.87 -18.36 13.47
N GLU A 29 -22.83 -17.80 14.21
CA GLU A 29 -23.24 -18.26 15.56
C GLU A 29 -22.23 -18.11 16.72
N ALA A 30 -21.96 -16.86 17.14
CA ALA A 30 -21.51 -16.59 18.51
C ALA A 30 -22.70 -16.21 19.38
N ILE A 31 -23.24 -17.23 20.03
CA ILE A 31 -24.18 -17.15 21.15
C ILE A 31 -23.68 -16.11 22.16
N TYR A 32 -24.61 -15.23 22.55
CA TYR A 32 -24.60 -14.30 23.68
C TYR A 32 -23.50 -14.56 24.72
N THR A 33 -22.43 -13.76 24.66
CA THR A 33 -21.55 -13.52 25.82
C THR A 33 -21.48 -12.02 26.06
N ASP A 34 -22.09 -11.63 27.17
CA ASP A 34 -22.19 -10.29 27.74
C ASP A 34 -20.82 -9.80 28.26
N SER A 35 -19.93 -9.40 27.35
CA SER A 35 -18.70 -8.72 27.74
C SER A 35 -18.31 -7.71 26.68
N ALA A 36 -18.69 -6.46 26.94
CA ALA A 36 -18.36 -5.28 26.15
C ALA A 36 -16.84 -5.14 25.93
N PRO A 37 -16.36 -5.01 24.69
CA PRO A 37 -14.95 -4.76 24.44
C PRO A 37 -14.63 -3.27 24.56
N LYS A 38 -13.50 -3.00 25.20
CA LYS A 38 -12.88 -1.69 25.45
C LYS A 38 -12.46 -1.05 24.11
N LEU A 39 -12.97 0.14 23.84
CA LEU A 39 -13.01 0.80 22.52
C LEU A 39 -11.80 1.67 22.12
N GLU A 40 -10.63 1.58 22.77
CA GLU A 40 -9.63 2.68 22.63
C GLU A 40 -8.26 2.28 22.04
N GLN A 41 -8.04 1.03 21.61
CA GLN A 41 -6.74 0.57 21.08
C GLN A 41 -6.80 -0.20 19.74
N GLN A 42 -7.98 -0.30 19.12
CA GLN A 42 -8.21 -1.18 17.96
C GLN A 42 -7.99 -0.49 16.60
N GLU A 43 -8.05 0.84 16.50
CA GLU A 43 -8.05 1.57 15.22
C GLU A 43 -6.68 1.66 14.52
N GLU A 44 -5.56 1.74 15.27
CA GLU A 44 -4.21 1.78 14.67
C GLU A 44 -3.73 0.41 14.16
N ALA A 45 -4.21 -0.68 14.78
CA ALA A 45 -3.91 -2.04 14.33
C ALA A 45 -4.70 -2.41 13.06
N ASP A 46 -5.96 -1.98 12.97
CA ASP A 46 -6.82 -2.24 11.81
C ASP A 46 -6.34 -1.53 10.54
N THR A 47 -5.81 -0.31 10.65
CA THR A 47 -5.28 0.44 9.50
C THR A 47 -3.96 -0.15 8.96
N LYS A 48 -3.08 -0.65 9.84
CA LYS A 48 -1.86 -1.39 9.46
C LYS A 48 -2.16 -2.75 8.84
N ALA A 49 -3.10 -3.50 9.40
CA ALA A 49 -3.51 -4.79 8.83
C ALA A 49 -4.11 -4.61 7.42
N GLY A 50 -4.94 -3.58 7.22
CA GLY A 50 -5.51 -3.25 5.90
C GLY A 50 -4.46 -2.85 4.86
N THR A 51 -3.41 -2.13 5.26
CA THR A 51 -2.31 -1.77 4.35
C THR A 51 -1.48 -2.99 3.96
N VAL A 52 -1.11 -3.85 4.90
CA VAL A 52 -0.37 -5.11 4.62
C VAL A 52 -1.16 -6.00 3.66
N MET A 53 -2.46 -6.15 3.90
CA MET A 53 -3.34 -6.92 3.02
C MET A 53 -3.38 -6.34 1.60
N THR A 54 -3.43 -5.01 1.48
CA THR A 54 -3.42 -4.32 0.17
C THR A 54 -2.08 -4.51 -0.56
N GLN A 55 -0.95 -4.53 0.17
CA GLN A 55 0.37 -4.81 -0.41
C GLN A 55 0.45 -6.24 -0.97
N HIS A 56 -0.02 -7.24 -0.21
CA HIS A 56 -0.07 -8.62 -0.68
C HIS A 56 -1.01 -8.80 -1.86
N LEU A 57 -2.14 -8.10 -1.88
CA LEU A 57 -3.05 -8.13 -3.02
C LEU A 57 -2.47 -7.45 -4.25
N LEU A 58 -1.72 -6.34 -4.10
CA LEU A 58 -1.00 -5.70 -5.20
C LEU A 58 0.01 -6.67 -5.83
N ALA A 59 0.79 -7.36 -4.99
CA ALA A 59 1.75 -8.37 -5.43
C ALA A 59 1.10 -9.50 -6.22
N ALA A 60 -0.08 -9.94 -5.77
CA ALA A 60 -0.83 -10.96 -6.47
C ALA A 60 -1.48 -10.43 -7.76
N ALA A 61 -2.06 -9.24 -7.73
CA ALA A 61 -2.64 -8.61 -8.92
C ALA A 61 -1.61 -8.46 -10.04
N ASP A 62 -0.38 -8.06 -9.70
CA ASP A 62 0.74 -8.02 -10.64
C ASP A 62 1.09 -9.42 -11.18
N ARG A 63 1.21 -10.41 -10.30
CA ARG A 63 1.52 -11.80 -10.69
C ARG A 63 0.47 -12.44 -11.60
N TYR A 64 -0.80 -12.11 -11.42
CA TYR A 64 -1.93 -12.66 -12.19
C TYR A 64 -2.41 -11.74 -13.32
N GLY A 65 -1.76 -10.59 -13.57
CA GLY A 65 -2.12 -9.68 -14.66
C GLY A 65 -3.49 -9.00 -14.49
N LEU A 66 -3.91 -8.74 -13.25
CA LEU A 66 -5.19 -8.10 -12.93
C LEU A 66 -5.04 -6.58 -12.83
N ASP A 67 -4.91 -5.91 -13.97
CA ASP A 67 -4.61 -4.47 -14.04
C ASP A 67 -5.61 -3.59 -13.27
N ARG A 68 -6.91 -3.90 -13.38
CA ARG A 68 -7.96 -3.16 -12.67
C ARG A 68 -7.86 -3.31 -11.15
N LEU A 69 -7.49 -4.50 -10.66
CA LEU A 69 -7.28 -4.72 -9.23
C LEU A 69 -6.00 -4.04 -8.74
N LYS A 70 -4.95 -4.08 -9.56
CA LYS A 70 -3.68 -3.39 -9.31
C LYS A 70 -3.89 -1.89 -9.15
N LEU A 71 -4.73 -1.30 -10.01
CA LEU A 71 -5.14 0.10 -9.92
C LEU A 71 -5.85 0.39 -8.59
N ILE A 72 -6.83 -0.43 -8.20
CA ILE A 72 -7.57 -0.23 -6.95
C ILE A 72 -6.64 -0.31 -5.73
N CYS A 73 -5.69 -1.26 -5.73
CA CYS A 73 -4.69 -1.37 -4.68
C CYS A 73 -3.79 -0.13 -4.63
N ALA A 74 -3.37 0.40 -5.78
CA ALA A 74 -2.60 1.63 -5.88
C ALA A 74 -3.36 2.84 -5.32
N LEU A 75 -4.66 2.98 -5.62
CA LEU A 75 -5.49 4.03 -5.07
C LEU A 75 -5.53 3.98 -3.54
N LYS A 76 -5.77 2.79 -2.97
CA LYS A 76 -5.83 2.61 -1.51
C LYS A 76 -4.49 2.87 -0.82
N LEU A 77 -3.39 2.33 -1.36
CA LEU A 77 -2.05 2.56 -0.83
C LEU A 77 -1.67 4.04 -0.89
N SER A 78 -2.04 4.73 -1.97
CA SER A 78 -1.74 6.15 -2.11
C SER A 78 -2.45 7.06 -1.10
N GLY A 79 -3.60 6.63 -0.56
CA GLY A 79 -4.31 7.37 0.49
C GLY A 79 -3.66 7.26 1.88
N GLY A 80 -2.82 6.25 2.10
CA GLY A 80 -2.13 6.00 3.37
C GLY A 80 -0.65 6.39 3.38
N ILE A 81 -0.17 7.13 2.36
CA ILE A 81 1.22 7.55 2.28
C ILE A 81 1.51 8.58 3.37
N ASN A 82 2.49 8.26 4.22
CA ASN A 82 3.09 9.17 5.19
C ASN A 82 4.61 9.23 4.96
N VAL A 83 5.32 10.08 5.71
CA VAL A 83 6.77 10.26 5.53
C VAL A 83 7.54 8.95 5.74
N ASP A 84 7.13 8.13 6.72
CA ASP A 84 7.79 6.87 7.06
C ASP A 84 7.48 5.75 6.05
N THR A 85 6.28 5.74 5.48
CA THR A 85 5.81 4.71 4.55
C THR A 85 6.03 5.07 3.09
N ALA A 86 6.29 6.34 2.74
CA ALA A 86 6.47 6.79 1.37
C ALA A 86 7.58 6.03 0.64
N ALA A 87 8.75 5.88 1.28
CA ALA A 87 9.88 5.17 0.68
C ALA A 87 9.58 3.68 0.49
N THR A 88 9.00 3.02 1.51
CA THR A 88 8.63 1.60 1.43
C THR A 88 7.55 1.33 0.38
N THR A 89 6.55 2.21 0.27
CA THR A 89 5.46 2.12 -0.71
C THR A 89 5.99 2.38 -2.13
N LEU A 90 6.97 3.26 -2.28
CA LEU A 90 7.66 3.49 -3.54
C LEU A 90 8.47 2.25 -3.98
N THR A 91 9.18 1.58 -3.06
CA THR A 91 9.86 0.31 -3.35
C THR A 91 8.87 -0.75 -3.82
N LEU A 92 7.73 -0.89 -3.13
CA LEU A 92 6.68 -1.84 -3.51
C LEU A 92 6.08 -1.55 -4.89
N ALA A 93 5.88 -0.27 -5.21
CA ALA A 93 5.38 0.14 -6.52
C ALA A 93 6.34 -0.27 -7.65
N GLU A 94 7.65 -0.14 -7.44
CA GLU A 94 8.66 -0.57 -8.41
C GLU A 94 8.69 -2.10 -8.54
N GLN A 95 8.72 -2.82 -7.41
CA GLN A 95 8.78 -4.28 -7.39
C GLN A 95 7.61 -4.95 -8.10
N HIS A 96 6.42 -4.34 -8.02
CA HIS A 96 5.20 -4.85 -8.62
C HIS A 96 4.77 -4.05 -9.86
N ASN A 97 5.70 -3.40 -10.55
CA ASN A 97 5.48 -2.71 -11.82
C ASN A 97 4.22 -1.81 -11.84
N CYS A 98 3.98 -1.04 -10.78
CA CYS A 98 2.80 -0.20 -10.63
C CYS A 98 3.16 1.28 -10.87
N PRO A 99 3.12 1.75 -12.14
CA PRO A 99 3.57 3.10 -12.48
C PRO A 99 2.72 4.20 -11.83
N GLU A 100 1.42 3.96 -11.63
CA GLU A 100 0.52 4.92 -11.01
C GLU A 100 0.86 5.15 -9.53
N LEU A 101 1.12 4.08 -8.78
CA LEU A 101 1.53 4.20 -7.38
C LEU A 101 2.90 4.87 -7.29
N LYS A 102 3.85 4.50 -8.18
CA LYS A 102 5.17 5.15 -8.28
C LYS A 102 5.03 6.65 -8.49
N ALA A 103 4.22 7.08 -9.45
CA ALA A 103 4.00 8.50 -9.74
C ALA A 103 3.43 9.26 -8.54
N ARG A 104 2.45 8.69 -7.83
CA ARG A 104 1.86 9.31 -6.63
C ARG A 104 2.85 9.41 -5.48
N CYS A 105 3.63 8.36 -5.23
CA CYS A 105 4.68 8.39 -4.21
C CYS A 105 5.73 9.45 -4.53
N VAL A 106 6.21 9.51 -5.78
CA VAL A 106 7.18 10.52 -6.22
C VAL A 106 6.61 11.92 -6.05
N GLN A 107 5.37 12.17 -6.51
CA GLN A 107 4.69 13.45 -6.34
C GLN A 107 4.57 13.87 -4.87
N PHE A 108 4.27 12.92 -3.97
CA PHE A 108 4.20 13.19 -2.53
C PHE A 108 5.57 13.59 -1.97
N ILE A 109 6.63 12.84 -2.31
CA ILE A 109 7.99 13.09 -1.79
C ILE A 109 8.50 14.45 -2.25
N ILE A 110 8.33 14.79 -3.55
CA ILE A 110 8.82 16.04 -4.13
C ILE A 110 7.91 17.25 -3.88
N LYS A 111 6.73 17.05 -3.26
CA LYS A 111 5.74 18.12 -3.04
C LYS A 111 6.30 19.28 -2.22
N THR A 112 7.17 18.99 -1.27
CA THR A 112 7.77 20.00 -0.38
C THR A 112 9.21 19.61 -0.06
N SER A 113 10.12 20.57 0.05
CA SER A 113 11.51 20.28 0.43
C SER A 113 11.59 19.61 1.80
N ALA A 114 10.75 20.02 2.75
CA ALA A 114 10.67 19.42 4.08
C ALA A 114 10.23 17.94 4.05
N THR A 115 9.30 17.55 3.17
CA THR A 115 8.89 16.14 3.04
C THR A 115 10.00 15.32 2.42
N LEU A 116 10.70 15.86 1.42
CA LEU A 116 11.85 15.22 0.81
C LEU A 116 12.95 14.99 1.85
N ASP A 117 13.35 16.02 2.59
CA ASP A 117 14.41 15.93 3.61
C ASP A 117 14.02 14.94 4.72
N ALA A 118 12.75 14.95 5.15
CA ALA A 118 12.27 14.01 6.15
C ALA A 118 12.30 12.56 5.64
N VAL A 119 11.87 12.31 4.40
CA VAL A 119 11.92 10.96 3.78
C VAL A 119 13.37 10.49 3.65
N LEU A 120 14.30 11.35 3.23
CA LEU A 120 15.73 11.01 3.14
C LEU A 120 16.34 10.60 4.48
N ALA A 121 15.82 11.13 5.59
CA ALA A 121 16.27 10.79 6.93
C ALA A 121 15.69 9.45 7.45
N THR A 122 14.68 8.88 6.79
CA THR A 122 14.04 7.62 7.23
C THR A 122 14.87 6.39 6.86
N GLU A 123 14.77 5.34 7.68
CA GLU A 123 15.33 4.02 7.34
C GLU A 123 14.69 3.42 6.09
N GLY A 124 13.44 3.81 5.79
CA GLY A 124 12.74 3.41 4.57
C GLY A 124 13.47 3.85 3.30
N TYR A 125 14.11 5.03 3.30
CA TYR A 125 14.89 5.51 2.16
C TYR A 125 16.19 4.73 1.96
N LYS A 126 16.89 4.38 3.05
CA LYS A 126 18.09 3.51 2.97
C LYS A 126 17.74 2.14 2.38
N HIS A 127 16.59 1.60 2.75
CA HIS A 127 16.10 0.34 2.17
C HIS A 127 15.74 0.47 0.68
N LEU A 128 15.15 1.60 0.28
CA LEU A 128 14.88 1.91 -1.13
C LEU A 128 16.17 1.95 -1.96
N GLU A 129 17.23 2.61 -1.45
CA GLU A 129 18.53 2.68 -2.11
C GLU A 129 19.17 1.30 -2.30
N ALA A 130 19.09 0.45 -1.27
CA ALA A 130 19.61 -0.92 -1.33
C ALA A 130 18.80 -1.84 -2.27
N SER A 131 17.48 -1.65 -2.34
CA SER A 131 16.59 -2.54 -3.10
C SER A 131 16.47 -2.14 -4.57
N CYS A 132 16.37 -0.84 -4.85
CA CYS A 132 16.03 -0.32 -6.17
C CYS A 132 16.76 1.01 -6.46
N PRO A 133 18.09 0.99 -6.73
CA PRO A 133 18.89 2.20 -6.92
C PRO A 133 18.44 3.06 -8.11
N LEU A 134 17.84 2.44 -9.15
CA LEU A 134 17.31 3.16 -10.31
C LEU A 134 16.18 4.13 -9.93
N VAL A 135 15.34 3.75 -8.95
CA VAL A 135 14.23 4.58 -8.48
C VAL A 135 14.74 5.83 -7.77
N VAL A 136 15.87 5.74 -7.07
CA VAL A 136 16.50 6.90 -6.45
C VAL A 136 16.99 7.89 -7.52
N ILE A 137 17.60 7.39 -8.59
CA ILE A 137 18.04 8.23 -9.72
C ILE A 137 16.84 8.91 -10.38
N ASP A 138 15.75 8.17 -10.59
CA ASP A 138 14.51 8.72 -11.14
C ASP A 138 13.90 9.79 -10.23
N LEU A 139 13.84 9.53 -8.92
CA LEU A 139 13.36 10.49 -7.92
C LEU A 139 14.20 11.78 -7.95
N LEU A 140 15.53 11.67 -8.01
CA LEU A 140 16.43 12.83 -8.12
C LEU A 140 16.21 13.60 -9.41
N ARG A 141 15.97 12.90 -10.53
CA ARG A 141 15.64 13.54 -11.82
C ARG A 141 14.31 14.29 -11.73
N SER A 142 13.29 13.69 -11.13
CA SER A 142 11.97 14.31 -10.92
C SER A 142 12.05 15.50 -9.96
N ALA A 143 12.84 15.41 -8.88
CA ALA A 143 13.04 16.51 -7.94
C ALA A 143 13.74 17.72 -8.60
N ARG A 144 14.68 17.48 -9.52
CA ARG A 144 15.35 18.55 -10.28
C ARG A 144 14.49 19.13 -11.41
N GLY A 145 13.62 18.32 -12.01
CA GLY A 145 12.80 18.70 -13.16
C GLY A 145 11.55 19.52 -12.84
N SER A 146 11.18 19.68 -11.56
CA SER A 146 9.94 20.37 -11.14
C SER A 146 9.99 21.91 -11.20
N LYS A 147 11.06 22.50 -11.76
CA LYS A 147 11.11 23.93 -12.13
C LYS A 147 10.87 24.06 -13.63
N ASN A 148 9.62 24.08 -14.05
CA ASN A 148 9.21 24.75 -15.29
C ASN A 148 7.73 25.13 -15.21
#